data_AF-A0AAE1CVA1-F1
#
_entry.id   AF-A0AAE1CVA1-F1
#
_cell.length_a   1.000
_cell.length_b   1.000
_cell.length_c   1.000
_cell.angle_alpha   90.00
_cell.angle_beta   90.00
_cell.angle_gamma   90.00
#
_symmetry.space_group_name_H-M   'P 1'
#
loop_
_entity.id
_entity.type
_entity.pdbx_description
1 polymer ?
#
loop_
_entity_poly.entity_id
_entity_poly.type
_entity_poly.pdbx_seq_one_letter_code
_entity_poly.pdbx_strand_id
1 'polypeptide(L)'
;MKSLRVGTGFVWDVSDPVTDKPCPGDKCDEKIVRKSWIFRVRTAQHVVYNTEEAKATKVDLFYDDENCQKDGRLKTASAVKVVQFDPNRDASVMLCVTHDENLGERIESAWRCWFQSKGISLDLSSPILTSACGSGAGLDSALIVSHPHGQSKKITLGVVKAEERPFHVMYNAATCPGSSGAPVFKFDSHLKDGRCLLWFTIVHSGSYVTTSAKQQGPLSVMTRFYRKLSGRKNKLNKSNYGNFWLLF
;
A
#
# COMPACT_ATOMS: atom_id res chain seq x y z
N MET A 1 4.16 4.37 26.84
CA MET A 1 5.02 4.14 25.65
C MET A 1 4.12 4.14 24.42
N LYS A 2 4.32 5.05 23.46
CA LYS A 2 3.63 4.96 22.15
C LYS A 2 4.33 3.86 21.35
N SER A 3 3.61 2.82 20.95
CA SER A 3 4.16 1.77 20.09
C SER A 3 4.41 2.34 18.68
N LEU A 4 5.58 2.07 18.11
CA LEU A 4 5.87 2.42 16.72
C LEU A 4 4.89 1.68 15.79
N ARG A 5 4.20 2.42 14.93
CA ARG A 5 3.33 1.86 13.89
C ARG A 5 4.12 1.81 12.58
N VAL A 6 4.07 0.67 11.91
CA VAL A 6 4.77 0.42 10.64
C VAL A 6 3.77 -0.13 9.63
N GLY A 7 4.05 0.14 8.36
CA GLY A 7 3.24 -0.32 7.24
C GLY A 7 3.98 -0.14 5.93
N THR A 8 3.30 -0.45 4.84
CA THR A 8 3.78 -0.26 3.47
C THR A 8 3.13 0.98 2.86
N GLY A 9 3.83 1.65 1.97
CA GLY A 9 3.25 2.61 1.05
C GLY A 9 3.96 2.54 -0.31
N PHE A 10 3.41 3.25 -1.28
CA PHE A 10 4.01 3.38 -2.61
C PHE A 10 3.85 4.80 -3.13
N VAL A 11 4.82 5.23 -3.95
CA VAL A 11 4.78 6.54 -4.60
C VAL A 11 3.67 6.50 -5.65
N TRP A 12 2.64 7.30 -5.42
CA TRP A 12 1.48 7.41 -6.30
C TRP A 12 1.71 8.44 -7.40
N ASP A 13 2.36 9.54 -7.04
CA ASP A 13 2.50 10.71 -7.90
C ASP A 13 3.76 11.50 -7.52
N VAL A 14 4.41 12.09 -8.52
CA VAL A 14 5.62 12.90 -8.37
C VAL A 14 5.39 14.21 -9.11
N SER A 15 5.52 15.32 -8.42
CA SER A 15 5.41 16.65 -9.02
C SER A 15 6.76 17.09 -9.59
N ASP A 16 6.74 18.01 -10.54
CA ASP A 16 7.96 18.63 -11.05
C ASP A 16 8.78 19.26 -9.91
N PRO A 17 10.11 19.25 -10.00
CA PRO A 17 10.97 19.85 -8.99
C PRO A 17 10.64 21.33 -8.85
N VAL A 18 10.56 21.80 -7.61
CA VAL A 18 10.26 23.19 -7.29
C VAL A 18 11.56 23.89 -6.91
N THR A 19 11.91 24.94 -7.65
CA THR A 19 13.03 25.85 -7.35
C THR A 19 12.52 27.18 -6.84
N ASP A 20 13.29 27.82 -5.97
CA ASP A 20 13.07 29.20 -5.52
C ASP A 20 11.69 29.49 -4.89
N LYS A 21 11.04 28.46 -4.33
CA LYS A 21 9.78 28.61 -3.56
C LYS A 21 9.94 28.11 -2.12
N PRO A 22 9.11 28.61 -1.20
CA PRO A 22 9.04 28.07 0.15
C PRO A 22 8.72 26.57 0.14
N CYS A 23 9.51 25.81 0.91
CA CYS A 23 9.25 24.39 1.09
C CYS A 23 7.99 24.20 1.93
N PRO A 24 7.08 23.27 1.58
CA PRO A 24 5.87 23.04 2.36
C PRO A 24 6.13 22.31 3.69
N GLY A 25 7.37 21.87 3.95
CA GLY A 25 7.73 21.19 5.20
C GLY A 25 8.03 22.17 6.33
N ASP A 26 7.38 21.98 7.47
CA ASP A 26 7.52 22.83 8.67
C ASP A 26 8.97 22.97 9.20
N LYS A 27 9.87 22.03 8.82
CA LYS A 27 11.27 22.02 9.26
C LYS A 27 12.22 22.84 8.38
N CYS A 28 11.70 23.37 7.28
CA CYS A 28 12.44 24.31 6.44
C CYS A 28 12.06 25.70 6.94
N ASP A 29 12.96 26.36 7.67
CA ASP A 29 12.76 27.67 8.33
C ASP A 29 12.49 28.81 7.33
N GLU A 30 11.46 28.69 6.49
CA GLU A 30 11.08 29.61 5.40
C GLU A 30 12.21 29.96 4.42
N LYS A 31 13.38 29.33 4.55
CA LYS A 31 14.52 29.52 3.67
C LYS A 31 14.13 29.06 2.29
N ILE A 32 14.28 29.97 1.32
CA ILE A 32 14.16 29.67 -0.10
C ILE A 32 15.07 28.48 -0.39
N VAL A 33 14.45 27.34 -0.67
CA VAL A 33 15.20 26.13 -0.99
C VAL A 33 15.53 26.21 -2.47
N ARG A 34 16.81 26.02 -2.81
CA ARG A 34 17.29 26.03 -4.21
C ARG A 34 16.49 25.06 -5.07
N LYS A 35 16.20 23.85 -4.55
CA LYS A 35 15.46 22.81 -5.26
C LYS A 35 14.85 21.80 -4.28
N SER A 36 13.59 21.46 -4.47
CA SER A 36 12.89 20.46 -3.66
C SER A 36 12.00 19.58 -4.54
N TRP A 37 11.84 18.33 -4.14
CA TRP A 37 10.95 17.37 -4.81
C TRP A 37 9.77 17.08 -3.91
N ILE A 38 8.60 17.16 -4.51
CA ILE A 38 7.32 16.90 -3.85
C ILE A 38 6.74 15.64 -4.48
N PHE A 39 6.40 14.66 -3.65
CA PHE A 39 5.79 13.42 -4.11
C PHE A 39 4.71 12.96 -3.13
N ARG A 40 3.78 12.15 -3.61
CA ARG A 40 2.65 11.63 -2.84
C ARG A 40 2.84 10.15 -2.61
N VAL A 41 2.78 9.74 -1.35
CA VAL A 41 2.82 8.32 -0.96
C VAL A 41 1.43 7.89 -0.55
N ARG A 42 0.96 6.80 -1.14
CA ARG A 42 -0.30 6.16 -0.76
C ARG A 42 -0.02 5.00 0.19
N THR A 43 -0.77 4.92 1.27
CA THR A 43 -0.71 3.86 2.30
C THR A 43 -2.13 3.58 2.82
N ALA A 44 -2.25 2.72 3.84
CA ALA A 44 -3.52 2.48 4.50
C ALA A 44 -3.86 3.58 5.50
N GLN A 45 -5.14 3.95 5.62
CA GLN A 45 -5.56 5.03 6.50
C GLN A 45 -5.34 4.69 7.98
N HIS A 46 -5.53 3.44 8.38
CA HIS A 46 -5.20 3.03 9.74
C HIS A 46 -3.68 3.00 10.04
N VAL A 47 -2.82 3.14 9.02
CA VAL A 47 -1.37 3.33 9.20
C VAL A 47 -1.07 4.81 9.44
N VAL A 48 -1.53 5.70 8.56
CA VAL A 48 -1.41 7.16 8.74
C VAL A 48 -2.79 7.81 8.60
N TYR A 49 -3.38 8.20 9.73
CA TYR A 49 -4.77 8.63 9.82
C TYR A 49 -4.97 10.12 9.53
N ASN A 50 -4.09 10.97 10.02
CA ASN A 50 -4.21 12.43 9.94
C ASN A 50 -2.86 13.13 9.73
N THR A 51 -2.90 14.45 9.60
CA THR A 51 -1.72 15.28 9.36
C THR A 51 -0.73 15.24 10.53
N GLU A 52 -1.20 15.13 11.77
CA GLU A 52 -0.35 15.03 12.95
C GLU A 52 0.47 13.73 12.93
N GLU A 53 -0.16 12.60 12.59
CA GLU A 53 0.52 11.33 12.36
C GLU A 53 1.48 11.43 11.16
N ALA A 54 1.08 12.08 10.07
CA ALA A 54 1.94 12.28 8.90
C ALA A 54 3.21 13.08 9.22
N LYS A 55 3.12 14.17 9.99
CA LYS A 55 4.30 14.97 10.42
C LYS A 55 5.27 14.16 11.29
N ALA A 56 4.78 13.15 12.00
CA ALA A 56 5.59 12.23 12.77
C ALA A 56 6.07 11.00 11.96
N THR A 57 5.69 10.89 10.69
CA THR A 57 5.98 9.73 9.84
C THR A 57 7.24 9.94 9.02
N LYS A 58 8.06 8.89 8.96
CA LYS A 58 9.20 8.75 8.05
C LYS A 58 8.87 7.75 6.95
N VAL A 59 9.37 8.00 5.75
CA VAL A 59 9.18 7.11 4.58
C VAL A 59 10.53 6.57 4.16
N ASP A 60 10.72 5.28 4.36
CA ASP A 60 11.89 4.58 3.87
C ASP A 60 11.63 4.09 2.44
N LEU A 61 12.50 4.53 1.53
CA LEU A 61 12.45 4.30 0.10
C LEU A 61 13.60 3.37 -0.31
N PHE A 62 13.35 2.55 -1.32
CA PHE A 62 14.33 1.60 -1.88
C PHE A 62 14.84 0.56 -0.86
N TYR A 63 13.97 0.10 0.05
CA TYR A 63 14.30 -0.92 1.05
C TYR A 63 14.13 -2.36 0.51
N ASP A 64 14.92 -2.73 -0.49
CA ASP A 64 14.70 -3.99 -1.22
C ASP A 64 15.15 -5.21 -0.43
N ASP A 65 16.25 -5.09 0.30
CA ASP A 65 16.90 -6.14 1.08
C ASP A 65 17.55 -5.56 2.35
N GLU A 66 17.97 -6.42 3.28
CA GLU A 66 18.56 -6.00 4.56
C GLU A 66 19.92 -5.30 4.41
N ASN A 67 20.61 -5.48 3.29
CA ASN A 67 21.90 -4.83 3.02
C ASN A 67 21.71 -3.39 2.53
N CYS A 68 20.52 -2.99 2.08
CA CYS A 68 20.25 -1.63 1.62
C CYS A 68 20.63 -0.54 2.64
N GLN A 69 20.54 -0.85 3.94
CA GLN A 69 20.96 0.07 4.99
C GLN A 69 22.49 0.23 5.05
N LYS A 70 23.24 -0.87 4.88
CA LYS A 70 24.71 -0.87 4.90
C LYS A 70 25.29 -0.23 3.64
N ASP A 71 24.66 -0.48 2.49
CA ASP A 71 25.12 0.01 1.18
C ASP A 71 24.64 1.45 0.89
N GLY A 72 23.87 2.07 1.80
CA GLY A 72 23.32 3.43 1.61
C GLY A 72 22.25 3.54 0.54
N ARG A 73 21.72 2.42 0.02
CA ARG A 73 20.62 2.38 -0.96
C ARG A 73 19.29 2.80 -0.34
N LEU A 74 19.10 2.50 0.96
CA LEU A 74 17.95 2.93 1.76
C LEU A 74 17.97 4.44 1.94
N LYS A 75 16.89 5.11 1.57
CA LYS A 75 16.76 6.57 1.68
C LYS A 75 15.49 6.92 2.45
N THR A 76 15.57 7.89 3.35
CA THR A 76 14.44 8.28 4.18
C THR A 76 13.98 9.69 3.85
N ALA A 77 12.68 9.86 3.59
CA ALA A 77 12.02 11.15 3.43
C ALA A 77 11.05 11.43 4.58
N SER A 78 10.69 12.69 4.78
CA SER A 78 9.68 13.09 5.77
C SER A 78 8.33 13.31 5.10
N ALA A 79 7.27 12.81 5.73
CA ALA A 79 5.91 13.20 5.37
C ALA A 79 5.57 14.55 6.01
N VAL A 80 4.76 15.34 5.31
CA VAL A 80 4.40 16.72 5.66
C VAL A 80 2.96 16.80 6.15
N LYS A 81 2.03 16.22 5.40
CA LYS A 81 0.59 16.22 5.72
C LYS A 81 -0.15 15.14 4.95
N VAL A 82 -1.33 14.78 5.44
CA VAL A 82 -2.30 14.02 4.63
C VAL A 82 -2.98 15.00 3.67
N VAL A 83 -3.02 14.64 2.38
CA VAL A 83 -3.65 15.47 1.32
C VAL A 83 -4.93 14.84 0.78
N GLN A 84 -5.11 13.54 0.97
CA GLN A 84 -6.32 12.82 0.56
C GLN A 84 -6.49 11.60 1.46
N PHE A 85 -7.73 11.24 1.78
CA PHE A 85 -8.06 10.00 2.47
C PHE A 85 -9.38 9.45 1.93
N ASP A 86 -9.53 8.13 1.95
CA ASP A 86 -10.76 7.42 1.59
C ASP A 86 -11.03 6.34 2.66
N PRO A 87 -11.92 6.62 3.63
CA PRO A 87 -12.25 5.68 4.70
C PRO A 87 -12.91 4.40 4.21
N ASN A 88 -13.60 4.43 3.07
CA ASN A 88 -14.26 3.25 2.54
C ASN A 88 -13.24 2.27 1.94
N ARG A 89 -12.09 2.78 1.51
CA ARG A 89 -10.99 2.00 0.95
C ARG A 89 -9.82 1.82 1.92
N ASP A 90 -9.96 2.32 3.15
CA ASP A 90 -8.88 2.37 4.14
C ASP A 90 -7.59 2.92 3.53
N ALA A 91 -7.69 4.01 2.76
CA ALA A 91 -6.57 4.58 2.02
C ALA A 91 -6.26 6.01 2.51
N SER A 92 -4.98 6.32 2.60
CA SER A 92 -4.47 7.66 2.93
C SER A 92 -3.34 8.02 1.97
N VAL A 93 -3.32 9.27 1.54
CA VAL A 93 -2.28 9.83 0.68
C VAL A 93 -1.61 10.96 1.42
N MET A 94 -0.31 10.85 1.62
CA MET A 94 0.51 11.82 2.31
C MET A 94 1.48 12.51 1.35
N LEU A 95 1.60 13.82 1.50
CA LEU A 95 2.58 14.64 0.81
C LEU A 95 3.93 14.46 1.49
N CYS A 96 4.95 14.11 0.73
CA CYS A 96 6.32 13.95 1.18
C CYS A 96 7.23 14.92 0.43
N VAL A 97 8.33 15.30 1.08
CA VAL A 97 9.32 16.20 0.50
C VAL A 97 10.73 15.66 0.73
N THR A 98 11.58 15.84 -0.29
CA THR A 98 13.03 15.70 -0.17
C THR A 98 13.76 16.89 -0.79
N HIS A 99 14.91 17.21 -0.20
CA HIS A 99 15.88 18.18 -0.73
C HIS A 99 17.14 17.50 -1.29
N ASP A 100 17.23 16.16 -1.15
CA ASP A 100 18.29 15.37 -1.77
C ASP A 100 17.96 15.20 -3.26
N GLU A 101 18.76 15.84 -4.11
CA GLU A 101 18.55 15.85 -5.56
C GLU A 101 18.64 14.45 -6.17
N ASN A 102 19.63 13.66 -5.75
CA ASN A 102 19.81 12.29 -6.22
C ASN A 102 18.61 11.42 -5.84
N LEU A 103 18.05 11.62 -4.64
CA LEU A 103 16.84 10.94 -4.22
C LEU A 103 15.63 11.37 -5.06
N GLY A 104 15.45 12.68 -5.27
CA GLY A 104 14.36 13.25 -6.05
C GLY A 104 14.33 12.72 -7.48
N GLU A 105 15.48 12.78 -8.17
CA GLU A 105 15.64 12.28 -9.55
C GLU A 105 15.42 10.77 -9.63
N ARG A 106 15.90 10.00 -8.63
CA ARG A 106 15.67 8.55 -8.57
C ARG A 106 14.19 8.22 -8.39
N ILE A 107 13.46 8.97 -7.58
CA ILE A 107 12.00 8.81 -7.40
C ILE A 107 11.26 9.14 -8.69
N GLU A 108 11.57 10.27 -9.32
CA GLU A 108 10.96 10.70 -10.58
C GLU A 108 11.21 9.69 -11.70
N SER A 109 12.45 9.20 -11.83
CA SER A 109 12.84 8.18 -12.80
C SER A 109 12.07 6.87 -12.58
N ALA A 110 12.00 6.38 -11.33
CA ALA A 110 11.24 5.17 -11.01
C ALA A 110 9.73 5.33 -11.30
N TRP A 111 9.15 6.48 -10.97
CA TRP A 111 7.75 6.79 -11.24
C TRP A 111 7.46 6.93 -12.74
N ARG A 112 8.34 7.60 -13.50
CA ARG A 112 8.24 7.68 -14.97
C ARG A 112 8.37 6.31 -15.60
N CYS A 113 9.32 5.49 -15.19
CA CYS A 113 9.42 4.11 -15.66
C CYS A 113 8.11 3.36 -15.44
N TRP A 114 7.51 3.47 -14.25
CA TRP A 114 6.21 2.85 -13.97
C TRP A 114 5.07 3.38 -14.87
N PHE A 115 4.98 4.70 -15.06
CA PHE A 115 3.91 5.31 -15.86
C PHE A 115 4.10 5.12 -17.37
N GLN A 116 5.33 5.18 -17.87
CA GLN A 116 5.66 4.93 -19.27
C GLN A 116 5.55 3.44 -19.61
N SER A 117 5.66 2.57 -18.61
CA SER A 117 5.36 1.15 -18.73
C SER A 117 3.84 0.85 -18.86
N LYS A 118 3.00 1.87 -19.08
CA LYS A 118 1.59 1.68 -19.45
C LYS A 118 1.52 0.78 -20.69
N GLY A 119 0.94 -0.40 -20.52
CA GLY A 119 0.82 -1.39 -21.58
C GLY A 119 1.98 -2.39 -21.69
N ILE A 120 2.96 -2.38 -20.77
CA ILE A 120 3.86 -3.51 -20.63
C ILE A 120 3.05 -4.69 -20.11
N SER A 121 2.79 -5.64 -21.00
CA SER A 121 2.37 -6.98 -20.63
C SER A 121 3.47 -7.55 -19.75
N LEU A 122 3.20 -7.68 -18.45
CA LEU A 122 4.07 -8.47 -17.59
C LEU A 122 4.05 -9.88 -18.15
N ASP A 123 5.20 -10.37 -18.59
CA ASP A 123 5.34 -11.75 -19.04
C ASP A 123 5.20 -12.68 -17.84
N LEU A 124 3.94 -13.00 -17.53
CA LEU A 124 3.56 -13.95 -16.50
C LEU A 124 3.55 -15.38 -17.04
N SER A 125 4.07 -15.62 -18.26
CA SER A 125 4.27 -16.98 -18.79
C SER A 125 5.40 -17.74 -18.08
N SER A 126 6.14 -17.04 -17.22
CA SER A 126 7.10 -17.64 -16.28
C SER A 126 6.47 -18.84 -15.54
N PRO A 127 7.16 -20.00 -15.50
CA PRO A 127 6.71 -21.20 -14.79
C PRO A 127 6.34 -20.98 -13.32
N ILE A 128 6.90 -19.92 -12.71
CA ILE A 128 6.67 -19.53 -11.31
C ILE A 128 5.23 -19.07 -11.11
N LEU A 129 4.65 -18.40 -12.11
CA LEU A 129 3.31 -17.83 -12.02
C LEU A 129 2.25 -18.83 -12.48
N THR A 130 2.54 -19.64 -13.50
CA THR A 130 1.66 -20.71 -13.94
C THR A 130 1.48 -21.79 -12.87
N SER A 131 2.53 -22.12 -12.10
CA SER A 131 2.42 -23.08 -10.99
C SER A 131 1.68 -22.54 -9.77
N ALA A 132 1.87 -21.26 -9.42
CA ALA A 132 1.18 -20.61 -8.31
C ALA A 132 -0.33 -20.42 -8.56
N CYS A 133 -0.75 -20.34 -9.83
CA CYS A 133 -2.16 -20.13 -10.19
C CYS A 133 -2.99 -21.42 -10.25
N GLY A 134 -2.36 -22.60 -10.13
CA GLY A 134 -3.03 -23.89 -10.33
C GLY A 134 -3.44 -24.09 -11.78
N SER A 135 -3.32 -25.33 -12.27
CA SER A 135 -3.60 -25.68 -13.68
C SER A 135 -5.08 -25.56 -14.10
N GLY A 136 -5.92 -24.89 -13.31
CA GLY A 136 -7.34 -24.67 -13.57
C GLY A 136 -7.56 -23.33 -14.27
N ALA A 137 -8.12 -23.39 -15.47
CA ALA A 137 -8.47 -22.24 -16.29
C ALA A 137 -9.26 -21.16 -15.52
N GLY A 138 -8.78 -19.91 -15.54
CA GLY A 138 -9.61 -18.72 -15.30
C GLY A 138 -9.60 -18.09 -13.90
N LEU A 139 -8.63 -18.36 -13.03
CA LEU A 139 -8.54 -17.66 -11.75
C LEU A 139 -7.65 -16.42 -11.85
N ASP A 140 -8.22 -15.26 -11.51
CA ASP A 140 -7.51 -13.99 -11.43
C ASP A 140 -6.40 -14.06 -10.36
N SER A 141 -5.22 -13.56 -10.69
CA SER A 141 -4.06 -13.58 -9.79
C SER A 141 -3.93 -12.25 -9.05
N ALA A 142 -3.40 -12.31 -7.83
CA ALA A 142 -3.03 -11.14 -7.04
C ALA A 142 -1.52 -11.12 -6.78
N LEU A 143 -0.88 -9.99 -7.04
CA LEU A 143 0.52 -9.71 -6.68
C LEU A 143 0.53 -8.58 -5.65
N ILE A 144 1.23 -8.81 -4.54
CA ILE A 144 1.38 -7.84 -3.47
C ILE A 144 2.86 -7.56 -3.27
N VAL A 145 3.22 -6.28 -3.27
CA VAL A 145 4.58 -5.82 -2.93
C VAL A 145 4.52 -5.10 -1.60
N SER A 146 5.15 -5.64 -0.56
CA SER A 146 5.00 -5.13 0.81
C SER A 146 6.31 -5.06 1.58
N HIS A 147 6.29 -4.31 2.68
CA HIS A 147 7.31 -4.28 3.73
C HIS A 147 6.66 -4.73 5.04
N PRO A 148 6.47 -6.06 5.24
CA PRO A 148 5.78 -6.57 6.41
C PRO A 148 6.49 -6.13 7.69
N HIS A 149 5.77 -5.43 8.57
CA HIS A 149 6.34 -4.92 9.83
C HIS A 149 7.55 -3.98 9.63
N GLY A 150 7.64 -3.31 8.48
CA GLY A 150 8.77 -2.44 8.16
C GLY A 150 10.06 -3.19 7.86
N GLN A 151 9.98 -4.46 7.45
CA GLN A 151 11.13 -5.25 6.99
C GLN A 151 11.45 -5.02 5.51
N SER A 152 12.53 -5.65 5.02
CA SER A 152 12.88 -5.67 3.61
C SER A 152 11.71 -6.11 2.73
N LYS A 153 11.67 -5.55 1.50
CA LYS A 153 10.59 -5.79 0.54
C LYS A 153 10.32 -7.28 0.36
N LYS A 154 9.04 -7.66 0.38
CA LYS A 154 8.54 -8.99 0.06
C LYS A 154 7.54 -8.87 -1.09
N ILE A 155 7.66 -9.79 -2.04
CA ILE A 155 6.73 -9.96 -3.14
C ILE A 155 5.97 -11.25 -2.87
N THR A 156 4.65 -11.18 -2.78
CA THR A 156 3.80 -12.36 -2.59
C THR A 156 2.77 -12.47 -3.68
N LEU A 157 2.51 -13.71 -4.08
CA LEU A 157 1.55 -14.08 -5.10
C LEU A 157 0.40 -14.84 -4.46
N GLY A 158 -0.78 -14.67 -5.01
CA GLY A 158 -1.95 -15.43 -4.64
C GLY A 158 -3.01 -15.38 -5.72
N VAL A 159 -4.17 -15.87 -5.34
CA VAL A 159 -5.34 -16.01 -6.18
C VAL A 159 -6.44 -15.13 -5.60
N VAL A 160 -7.09 -14.35 -6.46
CA VAL A 160 -8.29 -13.59 -6.13
C VAL A 160 -9.43 -14.57 -5.88
N LYS A 161 -10.10 -14.44 -4.73
CA LYS A 161 -11.19 -15.31 -4.30
C LYS A 161 -12.57 -14.72 -4.58
N ALA A 162 -12.69 -13.41 -4.45
CA ALA A 162 -13.94 -12.69 -4.68
C ALA A 162 -13.66 -11.20 -4.88
N GLU A 163 -14.53 -10.57 -5.66
CA GLU A 163 -14.62 -9.11 -5.76
C GLU A 163 -15.95 -8.70 -5.15
N GLU A 164 -15.91 -8.16 -3.94
CA GLU A 164 -17.14 -7.69 -3.28
C GLU A 164 -17.59 -6.35 -3.88
N ARG A 165 -16.62 -5.52 -4.28
CA ARG A 165 -16.80 -4.16 -4.84
C ARG A 165 -15.61 -3.85 -5.77
N PRO A 166 -15.72 -2.88 -6.69
CA PRO A 166 -14.63 -2.49 -7.61
C PRO A 166 -13.31 -2.07 -6.93
N PHE A 167 -13.29 -1.93 -5.60
CA PHE A 167 -12.10 -1.56 -4.82
C PHE A 167 -11.85 -2.46 -3.61
N HIS A 168 -12.54 -3.61 -3.52
CA HIS A 168 -12.39 -4.59 -2.44
C HIS A 168 -12.19 -5.97 -3.06
N VAL A 169 -10.96 -6.47 -2.98
CA VAL A 169 -10.56 -7.75 -3.56
C VAL A 169 -10.12 -8.68 -2.44
N MET A 170 -10.74 -9.84 -2.35
CA MET A 170 -10.30 -10.93 -1.47
C MET A 170 -9.25 -11.77 -2.19
N TYR A 171 -8.16 -12.11 -1.51
CA TYR A 171 -7.11 -12.98 -2.03
C TYR A 171 -6.51 -13.86 -0.93
N ASN A 172 -5.75 -14.88 -1.33
CA ASN A 172 -5.01 -15.77 -0.43
C ASN A 172 -3.48 -15.56 -0.45
N ALA A 173 -2.99 -14.47 -1.06
CA ALA A 173 -1.57 -14.14 -1.00
C ALA A 173 -1.10 -13.98 0.45
N ALA A 174 0.11 -14.47 0.74
CA ALA A 174 0.70 -14.39 2.08
C ALA A 174 0.98 -12.93 2.45
N THR A 175 0.17 -12.39 3.37
CA THR A 175 0.28 -11.04 3.91
C THR A 175 -0.10 -11.07 5.38
N CYS A 176 0.22 -10.02 6.12
CA CYS A 176 -0.14 -9.87 7.53
C CYS A 176 -0.61 -8.44 7.81
N PRO A 177 -1.08 -8.12 9.03
CA PRO A 177 -1.37 -6.73 9.39
C PRO A 177 -0.18 -5.76 9.24
N GLY A 178 1.05 -6.27 9.34
CA GLY A 178 2.26 -5.48 9.08
C GLY A 178 2.48 -5.10 7.62
N SER A 179 1.76 -5.72 6.67
CA SER A 179 1.81 -5.38 5.24
C SER A 179 0.85 -4.25 4.87
N SER A 180 0.09 -3.69 5.81
CA SER A 180 -0.98 -2.70 5.53
C SER A 180 -0.49 -1.53 4.69
N GLY A 181 -1.28 -1.14 3.69
CA GLY A 181 -0.96 -0.07 2.73
C GLY A 181 -0.18 -0.56 1.51
N ALA A 182 0.15 -1.84 1.44
CA ALA A 182 0.80 -2.43 0.27
C ALA A 182 -0.08 -2.38 -0.97
N PRO A 183 0.48 -2.07 -2.15
CA PRO A 183 -0.24 -2.19 -3.41
C PRO A 183 -0.66 -3.64 -3.69
N VAL A 184 -1.92 -3.83 -4.07
CA VAL A 184 -2.48 -5.09 -4.56
C VAL A 184 -2.74 -4.94 -6.06
N PHE A 185 -1.99 -5.70 -6.85
CA PHE A 185 -2.13 -5.76 -8.29
C PHE A 185 -2.99 -6.97 -8.67
N LYS A 186 -4.13 -6.71 -9.31
CA LYS A 186 -4.96 -7.75 -9.92
C LYS A 186 -4.54 -7.97 -11.36
N PHE A 187 -4.45 -9.22 -11.76
CA PHE A 187 -4.31 -9.60 -13.15
C PHE A 187 -5.56 -10.31 -13.63
N ASP A 188 -6.18 -9.74 -14.67
CA ASP A 188 -7.32 -10.36 -15.35
C ASP A 188 -6.82 -11.40 -16.35
N SER A 189 -7.28 -12.64 -16.20
CA SER A 189 -6.90 -13.76 -17.07
C SER A 189 -7.70 -13.84 -18.37
N HIS A 190 -8.78 -13.07 -18.53
CA HIS A 190 -9.66 -13.08 -19.70
C HIS A 190 -9.24 -12.13 -20.84
N LEU A 191 -8.34 -11.17 -20.57
CA LEU A 191 -7.86 -10.25 -21.60
C LEU A 191 -6.86 -10.96 -22.52
N LYS A 192 -7.31 -11.29 -23.74
CA LYS A 192 -6.51 -11.92 -24.80
C LYS A 192 -5.27 -11.11 -25.20
N ASP A 193 -5.21 -9.82 -24.87
CA ASP A 193 -4.16 -8.88 -25.28
C ASP A 193 -3.13 -8.57 -24.17
N GLY A 194 -3.10 -9.36 -23.09
CA GLY A 194 -2.13 -9.22 -22.01
C GLY A 194 -2.74 -8.68 -20.71
N ARG A 195 -2.04 -8.94 -19.61
CA ARG A 195 -2.53 -8.61 -18.27
C ARG A 195 -2.18 -7.15 -17.95
N CYS A 196 -3.16 -6.25 -18.07
CA CYS A 196 -3.01 -4.85 -17.71
C CYS A 196 -3.09 -4.63 -16.20
N LEU A 197 -2.11 -3.95 -15.62
CA LEU A 197 -2.17 -3.49 -14.25
C LEU A 197 -3.20 -2.36 -14.13
N LEU A 198 -4.21 -2.55 -13.27
CA LEU A 198 -5.17 -1.49 -12.97
C LEU A 198 -4.46 -0.30 -12.32
N TRP A 199 -4.60 0.87 -12.93
CA TRP A 199 -3.92 2.10 -12.49
C TRP A 199 -4.38 2.58 -11.11
N PHE A 200 -5.56 2.14 -10.67
CA PHE A 200 -6.10 2.41 -9.33
C PHE A 200 -5.74 1.28 -8.36
N THR A 201 -4.48 1.24 -7.92
CA THR A 201 -4.01 0.16 -7.05
C THR A 201 -4.77 0.15 -5.72
N ILE A 202 -5.38 -0.99 -5.42
CA ILE A 202 -6.04 -1.29 -4.15
C ILE A 202 -4.94 -1.42 -3.08
N VAL A 203 -5.22 -0.98 -1.85
CA VAL A 203 -4.30 -1.13 -0.74
C VAL A 203 -4.68 -2.34 0.11
N HIS A 204 -3.69 -3.16 0.49
CA HIS A 204 -3.90 -4.22 1.47
C HIS A 204 -4.32 -3.59 2.81
N SER A 205 -5.44 -4.05 3.35
CA SER A 205 -5.94 -3.62 4.65
C SER A 205 -5.87 -4.76 5.66
N GLY A 206 -4.90 -4.67 6.57
CA GLY A 206 -4.79 -5.57 7.71
C GLY A 206 -5.83 -5.34 8.81
N SER A 207 -6.66 -4.31 8.70
CA SER A 207 -7.66 -3.93 9.70
C SER A 207 -9.09 -4.37 9.35
N TYR A 208 -9.31 -4.78 8.10
CA TYR A 208 -10.63 -5.14 7.61
C TYR A 208 -11.01 -6.56 8.06
N VAL A 209 -12.08 -6.65 8.85
CA VAL A 209 -12.68 -7.92 9.29
C VAL A 209 -13.98 -8.10 8.53
N THR A 210 -14.04 -9.07 7.60
CA THR A 210 -15.30 -9.49 7.01
C THR A 210 -16.09 -10.29 8.04
N THR A 211 -17.31 -9.84 8.33
CA THR A 211 -18.28 -10.59 9.13
C THR A 211 -19.03 -11.53 8.20
N SER A 212 -18.41 -12.64 7.81
CA SER A 212 -19.11 -13.72 7.10
C SER A 212 -19.84 -14.62 8.10
N ALA A 213 -20.99 -14.16 8.59
CA ALA A 213 -22.02 -15.03 9.14
C ALA A 213 -23.40 -14.38 8.92
N LYS A 214 -24.12 -14.92 7.94
CA LYS A 214 -25.56 -14.90 7.64
C LYS A 214 -26.49 -13.91 8.40
N GLN A 215 -27.34 -13.26 7.57
CA GLN A 215 -28.70 -12.73 7.77
C GLN A 215 -28.93 -11.22 8.05
N GLN A 216 -29.47 -10.59 7.00
CA GLN A 216 -30.58 -9.61 6.92
C GLN A 216 -30.59 -8.35 7.81
N GLY A 217 -30.60 -7.19 7.12
CA GLY A 217 -31.05 -5.89 7.64
C GLY A 217 -30.10 -4.73 7.27
N PRO A 218 -30.58 -3.60 6.73
CA PRO A 218 -29.74 -2.45 6.45
C PRO A 218 -29.54 -1.67 7.76
N LEU A 219 -28.41 -1.91 8.45
CA LEU A 219 -27.96 -1.02 9.52
C LEU A 219 -26.73 -0.24 9.08
N SER A 220 -26.82 1.08 9.21
CA SER A 220 -25.82 2.06 8.81
C SER A 220 -24.44 1.80 9.45
N VAL A 221 -23.40 2.13 8.69
CA VAL A 221 -21.97 1.92 9.01
C VAL A 221 -21.56 2.62 10.33
N MET A 222 -22.24 3.69 10.75
CA MET A 222 -21.94 4.40 12.01
C MET A 222 -22.26 3.60 13.27
N THR A 223 -23.30 2.75 13.26
CA THR A 223 -23.75 2.07 14.50
C THR A 223 -22.80 0.95 14.94
N ARG A 224 -21.94 0.47 14.03
CA ARG A 224 -21.01 -0.63 14.30
C ARG A 224 -19.75 -0.18 15.06
N PHE A 225 -19.37 1.11 14.97
CA PHE A 225 -18.20 1.65 15.64
C PHE A 225 -18.42 1.84 17.16
N TYR A 226 -19.63 2.22 17.58
CA TYR A 226 -19.96 2.41 19.00
C TYR A 226 -20.06 1.10 19.82
N ARG A 227 -20.34 -0.03 19.18
CA ARG A 227 -20.43 -1.34 19.89
C ARG A 227 -19.05 -1.86 20.35
N LYS A 228 -17.95 -1.24 19.91
CA LYS A 228 -16.57 -1.64 20.24
C LYS A 228 -16.10 -1.17 21.63
N LEU A 229 -16.92 -0.43 22.37
CA LEU A 229 -16.62 0.03 23.74
C LEU A 229 -17.24 -0.85 24.85
N SER A 230 -18.20 -1.73 24.53
CA SER A 230 -18.81 -2.63 25.51
C SER A 230 -18.18 -4.02 25.44
N GLY A 231 -17.34 -4.34 26.43
CA GLY A 231 -16.63 -5.61 26.53
C GLY A 231 -17.55 -6.84 26.53
N ARG A 232 -17.44 -7.67 25.50
CA ARG A 232 -17.89 -9.07 25.55
C ARG A 232 -16.96 -9.92 24.69
N LYS A 233 -16.32 -10.92 25.32
CA LYS A 233 -15.43 -11.88 24.67
C LYS A 233 -16.26 -12.91 23.91
N ASN A 234 -16.34 -12.78 22.59
CA ASN A 234 -16.67 -13.89 21.69
C ASN A 234 -15.43 -14.21 20.85
N LYS A 235 -15.10 -15.50 20.71
CA LYS A 235 -14.08 -15.99 19.77
C LYS A 235 -14.48 -15.53 18.36
N LEU A 236 -13.83 -14.47 17.88
CA LEU A 236 -14.02 -13.90 16.55
C LEU A 236 -13.13 -14.67 15.57
N ASN A 237 -13.72 -15.31 14.56
CA ASN A 237 -12.96 -15.73 13.38
C ASN A 237 -12.45 -14.46 12.68
N LYS A 238 -11.13 -14.25 12.73
CA LYS A 238 -10.46 -13.16 12.02
C LYS A 238 -10.27 -13.58 10.57
N SER A 239 -11.19 -13.15 9.70
CA SER A 239 -10.91 -13.10 8.27
C SER A 239 -10.14 -11.82 8.00
N ASN A 240 -8.82 -11.91 7.98
CA ASN A 240 -7.98 -10.91 7.34
C ASN A 240 -8.09 -11.14 5.82
N TYR A 241 -8.03 -10.06 5.05
CA TYR A 241 -7.69 -10.13 3.63
C TYR A 241 -6.20 -10.48 3.53
N GLY A 242 -5.83 -11.73 3.84
CA GLY A 242 -4.44 -12.17 4.04
C GLY A 242 -4.30 -13.30 5.07
N ASN A 243 -4.51 -14.52 4.59
CA ASN A 243 -4.31 -15.86 5.16
C ASN A 243 -4.90 -16.28 6.53
N PHE A 244 -5.53 -17.45 6.45
CA PHE A 244 -6.02 -18.30 7.53
C PHE A 244 -4.86 -19.22 7.96
N TRP A 245 -4.40 -19.10 9.21
CA TRP A 245 -3.43 -20.04 9.77
C TRP A 245 -4.17 -21.27 10.31
N LEU A 246 -3.86 -22.45 9.77
CA LEU A 246 -3.92 -23.70 10.52
C LEU A 246 -2.65 -24.49 10.25
N LEU A 247 -1.85 -24.63 11.30
CA LEU A 247 -0.75 -25.57 11.44
C LEU A 247 -1.31 -27.00 11.48
N PHE A 248 -0.65 -27.92 10.79
CA PHE A 248 -0.36 -29.25 11.33
C PHE A 248 1.15 -29.29 11.62
#